data_AF-A0A0G1YBJ1-F1
#
_entry.id   AF-A0A0G1YBJ1-F1
#
_cell.length_a   1.000
_cell.length_b   1.000
_cell.length_c   1.000
_cell.angle_alpha   90.00
_cell.angle_beta   90.00
_cell.angle_gamma   90.00
#
_symmetry.space_group_name_H-M   'P 1'
#
loop_
_entity.id
_entity.type
_entity.pdbx_description
1 polymer ?
#
loop_
_entity_poly.entity_id
_entity_poly.type
_entity_poly.pdbx_seq_one_letter_code
_entity_poly.pdbx_strand_id
1 'polypeptide(L)'
;MYYRLCTAILVWLFPPHAHAGVLHTGTFGIEQSSGALTIPVIVNNVVSVAVNSIGYLCTAVFIAGAVLFAASAGDEQRKSLGKDLMIGAVIGIAIVAGARGILNLVYFFMYAP
;
A
#
# COMPACT_ATOMS: atom_id res chain seq x y z
N MET A 1 0.79 -40.35 1.51
CA MET A 1 -0.19 -39.30 1.15
C MET A 1 -0.70 -38.54 2.38
N TYR A 2 -0.99 -39.19 3.50
CA TYR A 2 -1.47 -38.58 4.76
C TYR A 2 -0.52 -37.52 5.38
N TYR A 3 0.80 -37.72 5.28
CA TYR A 3 1.80 -36.79 5.84
C TYR A 3 1.74 -35.38 5.23
N ARG A 4 1.37 -35.25 3.94
CA ARG A 4 1.24 -33.93 3.27
C ARG A 4 0.00 -33.15 3.72
N LEU A 5 -1.06 -33.87 4.14
CA LEU A 5 -2.27 -33.27 4.70
C LEU A 5 -2.02 -32.73 6.12
N CYS A 6 -1.29 -33.46 6.95
CA CYS A 6 -0.93 -32.99 8.30
C CYS A 6 -0.05 -31.73 8.28
N THR A 7 0.94 -31.65 7.38
CA THR A 7 1.74 -30.43 7.23
C THR A 7 0.94 -29.24 6.71
N ALA A 8 -0.06 -29.45 5.85
CA ALA A 8 -0.91 -28.36 5.36
C ALA A 8 -1.81 -27.78 6.46
N ILE A 9 -2.32 -28.63 7.36
CA ILE A 9 -3.12 -28.22 8.52
C ILE A 9 -2.26 -27.51 9.56
N LEU A 10 -1.02 -27.98 9.79
CA LEU A 10 -0.07 -27.33 10.71
C LEU A 10 0.38 -25.95 10.22
N VAL A 11 0.54 -25.75 8.91
CA VAL A 11 0.85 -24.45 8.31
C VAL A 11 -0.33 -23.47 8.40
N TRP A 12 -1.57 -23.96 8.41
CA TRP A 12 -2.78 -23.15 8.60
C TRP A 12 -3.06 -22.81 10.08
N LEU A 13 -2.59 -23.65 11.01
CA LEU A 13 -2.78 -23.49 12.46
C LEU A 13 -1.75 -22.57 13.11
N PHE A 14 -0.62 -22.31 12.44
CA PHE A 14 0.21 -21.16 12.79
C PHE A 14 -0.42 -19.91 12.17
N PRO A 15 -1.04 -19.01 12.97
CA PRO A 15 -1.50 -17.74 12.45
C PRO A 15 -0.33 -17.08 11.71
N PRO A 16 -0.60 -16.37 10.59
CA PRO A 16 0.45 -15.66 9.88
C PRO A 16 1.16 -14.84 10.93
N HIS A 17 2.45 -15.15 11.12
CA HIS A 17 3.32 -14.34 11.93
C HIS A 17 3.13 -12.94 11.35
N ALA A 18 2.39 -12.12 12.09
CA ALA A 18 2.34 -10.71 11.86
C ALA A 18 3.80 -10.33 12.05
N HIS A 19 4.54 -10.29 10.95
CA HIS A 19 5.77 -9.56 10.85
C HIS A 19 5.39 -8.23 11.46
N ALA A 20 5.91 -7.96 12.66
CA ALA A 20 5.70 -6.70 13.32
C ALA A 20 6.25 -5.68 12.33
N GLY A 21 5.36 -5.10 11.53
CA GLY A 21 5.67 -3.98 10.71
C GLY A 21 6.14 -2.96 11.72
N VAL A 22 7.45 -2.73 11.74
CA VAL A 22 8.00 -1.56 12.41
C VAL A 22 7.22 -0.40 11.83
N LEU A 23 6.26 0.10 12.60
CA LEU A 23 5.55 1.33 12.30
C LEU A 23 6.64 2.38 12.35
N HIS A 24 7.18 2.72 11.18
CA HIS A 24 8.18 3.76 11.04
C HIS A 24 7.44 5.09 11.23
N THR A 25 7.21 5.43 12.50
CA THR A 25 6.50 6.65 12.93
C THR A 25 7.21 7.92 12.43
N GLY A 26 8.47 7.83 12.01
CA GLY A 26 9.20 8.92 11.34
C GLY A 26 8.86 9.13 9.85
N THR A 27 8.09 8.25 9.19
CA THR A 27 7.72 8.44 7.77
C THR A 27 6.44 9.26 7.58
N PHE A 28 5.66 9.49 8.65
CA PHE A 28 4.43 10.26 8.60
C PHE A 28 4.67 11.75 8.95
N GLY A 29 5.55 12.40 8.17
CA GLY A 29 5.69 13.87 8.16
C GLY A 29 6.88 14.45 8.92
N ILE A 30 7.51 15.45 8.27
CA ILE A 30 8.44 16.47 8.76
C ILE A 30 9.55 16.04 9.74
N GLU A 31 10.34 15.05 9.36
CA GLU A 31 11.66 14.86 9.96
C GLU A 31 12.65 15.84 9.29
N GLN A 32 12.60 17.13 9.65
CA GLN A 32 13.70 18.04 9.30
C GLN A 32 14.04 18.99 10.45
N SER A 33 15.18 18.70 11.07
CA SER A 33 15.94 19.52 12.00
C SER A 33 16.04 20.97 11.52
N SER A 34 15.45 21.89 12.29
CA SER A 34 15.79 23.32 12.45
C SER A 34 16.39 24.09 11.26
N GLY A 35 15.91 23.86 10.03
CA GLY A 35 16.34 24.57 8.82
C GLY A 35 15.14 25.18 8.09
N ALA A 36 15.33 26.37 7.50
CA ALA A 36 14.28 27.20 6.91
C ALA A 36 13.28 26.42 6.04
N LEU A 37 11.99 26.52 6.39
CA LEU A 37 10.88 25.96 5.62
C LEU A 37 10.77 26.71 4.29
N THR A 38 11.37 26.15 3.24
CA THR A 38 11.16 26.64 1.88
C THR A 38 9.88 26.02 1.32
N ILE A 39 9.11 26.75 0.52
CA ILE A 39 7.87 26.26 -0.13
C ILE A 39 8.01 24.86 -0.78
N PRO A 40 9.10 24.50 -1.52
CA PRO A 40 9.25 23.15 -2.07
C PRO A 40 9.32 22.06 -1.00
N VAL A 41 9.91 22.34 0.17
CA VAL A 41 10.00 21.37 1.28
C VAL A 41 8.62 21.10 1.87
N ILE A 42 7.82 22.15 2.06
CA ILE A 42 6.46 22.02 2.60
C ILE A 42 5.61 21.14 1.68
N VAL A 43 5.61 21.43 0.37
CA VAL A 43 4.76 20.67 -0.53
C VAL A 43 5.24 19.24 -0.72
N ASN A 44 6.55 18.99 -0.82
CA ASN A 44 7.06 17.62 -0.86
C ASN A 44 6.68 16.81 0.38
N ASN A 45 6.67 17.44 1.56
CA ASN A 45 6.21 16.78 2.79
C ASN A 45 4.71 16.45 2.73
N VAL A 46 3.86 17.40 2.33
CA VAL A 46 2.41 17.19 2.21
C VAL A 46 2.10 16.07 1.20
N VAL A 47 2.75 16.11 0.04
CA VAL A 47 2.61 15.07 -0.99
C VAL A 47 3.11 13.73 -0.49
N SER A 48 4.24 13.69 0.22
CA SER A 48 4.76 12.44 0.80
C SER A 48 3.78 11.82 1.78
N VAL A 49 3.17 12.62 2.67
CA VAL A 49 2.16 12.13 3.62
C VAL A 49 0.92 11.61 2.90
N ALA A 50 0.43 12.34 1.89
CA ALA A 50 -0.71 11.91 1.09
C ALA A 50 -0.42 10.58 0.34
N VAL A 51 0.74 10.47 -0.29
CA VAL A 51 1.13 9.26 -1.03
C VAL A 51 1.32 8.07 -0.10
N ASN A 52 2.01 8.27 1.04
CA ASN A 52 2.25 7.19 2.00
C ASN A 52 0.95 6.69 2.62
N SER A 53 0.06 7.58 3.05
CA SER A 53 -1.23 7.19 3.63
C SER A 53 -2.08 6.37 2.67
N ILE A 54 -2.22 6.83 1.42
CA ILE A 54 -2.99 6.09 0.40
C ILE A 54 -2.28 4.78 0.04
N GLY A 55 -0.94 4.78 -0.04
CA GLY A 55 -0.14 3.57 -0.26
C GLY A 55 -0.46 2.47 0.75
N TYR A 56 -0.46 2.80 2.05
CA TYR A 56 -0.81 1.84 3.10
C TYR A 56 -2.25 1.33 2.98
N LEU A 57 -3.21 2.20 2.68
CA LEU A 57 -4.61 1.81 2.48
C LEU A 57 -4.76 0.85 1.30
N CYS A 58 -4.16 1.18 0.15
CA CYS A 58 -4.19 0.32 -1.02
C CYS A 58 -3.53 -1.03 -0.76
N THR A 59 -2.38 -1.06 -0.07
CA THR A 59 -1.73 -2.32 0.33
C THR A 59 -2.62 -3.16 1.24
N ALA A 60 -3.29 -2.54 2.22
CA ALA A 60 -4.20 -3.26 3.11
C ALA A 60 -5.40 -3.87 2.35
N VAL A 61 -6.02 -3.11 1.44
CA VAL A 61 -7.13 -3.60 0.60
C VAL A 61 -6.66 -4.69 -0.36
N PHE A 62 -5.46 -4.57 -0.92
CA PHE A 62 -4.87 -5.59 -1.78
C PHE A 62 -4.67 -6.92 -1.02
N ILE A 63 -4.11 -6.85 0.20
CA ILE A 63 -3.93 -8.03 1.06
C ILE A 63 -5.29 -8.64 1.43
N ALA A 64 -6.30 -7.82 1.77
CA ALA A 64 -7.65 -8.31 2.05
C ALA A 64 -8.26 -9.04 0.84
N GLY A 65 -8.11 -8.49 -0.37
CA GLY A 65 -8.50 -9.14 -1.63
C GLY A 65 -7.72 -10.44 -1.87
N ALA A 66 -6.43 -10.48 -1.55
CA ALA A 66 -5.59 -11.66 -1.65
C ALA A 66 -6.02 -12.81 -0.74
N VAL A 67 -6.30 -12.49 0.53
CA VAL A 67 -6.78 -13.46 1.49
C VAL A 67 -8.15 -13.97 1.07
N LEU A 68 -9.07 -13.10 0.62
CA LEU A 68 -10.39 -13.50 0.14
C LEU A 68 -10.28 -14.42 -1.09
N PHE A 69 -9.43 -14.08 -2.05
CA PHE A 69 -9.19 -14.89 -3.24
C PHE A 69 -8.60 -16.26 -2.89
N ALA A 70 -7.61 -16.32 -2.00
CA ALA A 70 -6.96 -17.56 -1.57
C ALA A 70 -7.89 -18.45 -0.73
N ALA A 71 -8.72 -17.85 0.14
CA ALA A 71 -9.66 -18.55 1.01
C ALA A 71 -10.96 -18.98 0.30
N SER A 72 -11.14 -18.65 -0.98
CA SER A 72 -12.41 -18.87 -1.69
C SER A 72 -12.78 -20.34 -1.93
N ALA A 73 -11.90 -21.32 -1.69
CA ALA A 73 -12.17 -22.77 -1.61
C ALA A 73 -13.18 -23.41 -2.62
N GLY A 74 -13.41 -22.81 -3.79
CA GLY A 74 -14.35 -23.27 -4.81
C GLY A 74 -15.57 -22.37 -5.06
N ASP A 75 -15.77 -21.34 -4.23
CA ASP A 75 -16.81 -20.33 -4.39
C ASP A 75 -16.36 -19.26 -5.39
N GLU A 76 -16.85 -19.35 -6.63
CA GLU A 76 -16.49 -18.44 -7.72
C GLU A 76 -16.82 -16.98 -7.41
N GLN A 77 -17.87 -16.73 -6.61
CA GLN A 77 -18.28 -15.37 -6.26
C GLN A 77 -17.26 -14.71 -5.32
N ARG A 78 -16.76 -15.43 -4.33
CA ARG A 78 -15.73 -14.89 -3.42
C ARG A 78 -14.40 -14.70 -4.13
N LYS A 79 -14.14 -15.53 -5.14
CA LYS A 79 -12.96 -15.50 -5.99
C LYS A 79 -12.97 -14.29 -6.93
N SER A 80 -14.11 -13.95 -7.54
CA SER A 80 -14.23 -12.74 -8.34
C SER A 80 -14.10 -11.48 -7.48
N LEU A 81 -14.78 -11.44 -6.33
CA LEU A 81 -14.69 -10.31 -5.39
C LEU A 81 -13.25 -10.05 -4.91
N GLY A 82 -12.51 -11.11 -4.56
CA GLY A 82 -11.11 -10.97 -4.17
C GLY A 82 -10.23 -10.38 -5.28
N LYS A 83 -10.46 -10.80 -6.53
CA LYS A 83 -9.77 -10.22 -7.69
C LYS A 83 -10.15 -8.76 -7.93
N ASP A 84 -11.43 -8.41 -7.83
CA ASP A 84 -11.89 -7.04 -8.04
C ASP A 84 -11.29 -6.09 -7.00
N LEU A 85 -11.18 -6.54 -5.75
CA LEU A 85 -10.50 -5.81 -4.68
C LEU A 85 -9.01 -5.61 -4.98
N MET A 86 -8.31 -6.66 -5.43
CA MET A 86 -6.91 -6.53 -5.84
C MET A 86 -6.74 -5.54 -7.00
N ILE A 87 -7.58 -5.66 -8.04
CA ILE A 87 -7.52 -4.79 -9.23
C ILE A 87 -7.80 -3.34 -8.82
N GLY A 88 -8.83 -3.11 -8.00
CA GLY A 88 -9.16 -1.79 -7.46
C GLY A 88 -7.99 -1.18 -6.67
N ALA A 89 -7.30 -1.96 -5.85
CA ALA A 89 -6.13 -1.51 -5.12
C ALA A 89 -4.95 -1.13 -6.05
N VAL A 90 -4.71 -1.91 -7.11
CA VAL A 90 -3.67 -1.61 -8.11
C VAL A 90 -4.00 -0.32 -8.87
N ILE A 91 -5.26 -0.13 -9.27
CA ILE A 91 -5.72 1.11 -9.91
C ILE A 91 -5.52 2.30 -8.98
N GLY A 92 -5.83 2.16 -7.68
CA GLY A 92 -5.60 3.19 -6.67
C GLY A 92 -4.12 3.62 -6.61
N ILE A 93 -3.19 2.67 -6.57
CA ILE A 93 -1.75 2.95 -6.60
C ILE A 93 -1.35 3.68 -7.90
N ALA A 94 -1.89 3.25 -9.04
CA ALA A 94 -1.59 3.88 -10.34
C ALA A 94 -2.04 5.34 -10.39
N ILE A 95 -3.21 5.67 -9.82
CA ILE A 95 -3.72 7.05 -9.74
C ILE A 95 -2.79 7.90 -8.86
N VAL A 96 -2.37 7.40 -7.71
CA VAL A 96 -1.47 8.12 -6.80
C VAL A 96 -0.11 8.39 -7.45
N ALA A 97 0.43 7.40 -8.16
CA ALA A 97 1.66 7.56 -8.92
C ALA A 97 1.51 8.61 -10.03
N GLY A 98 0.39 8.60 -10.75
CA GLY A 98 0.05 9.59 -11.76
C GLY A 98 -0.07 11.01 -11.19
N ALA A 99 -0.74 11.16 -10.04
CA ALA A 99 -0.87 12.45 -9.35
C ALA A 99 0.51 13.02 -8.97
N ARG A 100 1.42 12.19 -8.44
CA ARG A 100 2.81 12.62 -8.17
C ARG A 100 3.53 13.07 -9.44
N GLY A 101 3.31 12.40 -10.57
CA GLY A 101 3.83 12.80 -11.87
C GLY A 101 3.36 14.19 -12.30
N ILE A 102 2.06 14.47 -12.19
CA ILE A 102 1.47 15.78 -12.52
C ILE A 102 2.06 16.87 -11.63
N LEU A 103 2.19 16.65 -10.32
CA LEU A 103 2.77 17.64 -9.41
C LEU A 103 4.21 17.98 -9.79
N ASN A 104 5.04 16.98 -10.11
CA ASN A 104 6.41 17.22 -10.60
C ASN A 104 6.42 18.02 -11.91
N LEU A 105 5.46 17.79 -12.80
CA LEU A 105 5.34 18.54 -14.04
C LEU A 105 4.96 20.01 -13.78
N VAL A 106 4.03 20.27 -12.86
CA VAL A 106 3.67 21.64 -12.44
C VAL A 106 4.87 22.33 -11.79
N TYR A 107 5.63 21.62 -10.94
CA TYR A 107 6.86 22.16 -10.36
C TYR A 107 7.87 22.56 -11.41
N PHE A 108 8.05 21.71 -12.42
CA PHE A 108 8.92 22.00 -13.54
C PHE A 108 8.48 23.29 -14.24
N PHE A 109 7.20 23.45 -14.58
CA PHE A 109 6.71 24.69 -15.22
C PHE A 109 6.78 25.93 -14.34
N MET A 110 6.69 25.80 -13.02
CA MET A 110 6.71 26.95 -12.10
C MET A 110 8.12 27.42 -11.73
N TYR A 111 9.10 26.51 -11.72
CA TYR A 111 10.48 26.79 -11.29
C TYR A 111 11.51 26.62 -12.41
N ALA A 112 11.12 26.19 -13.61
CA ALA A 112 11.97 26.29 -14.78
C ALA A 112 12.12 27.76 -15.19
N PRO A 113 13.36 28.23 -15.43
CA PRO A 113 13.63 29.60 -15.87
C PRO A 113 13.08 29.91 -17.26
#